data_AF-A0A936WUT3-F1
#
_entry.id   AF-A0A936WUT3-F1
#
_cell.length_a   1.000
_cell.length_b   1.000
_cell.length_c   1.000
_cell.angle_alpha   90.00
_cell.angle_beta   90.00
_cell.angle_gamma   90.00
#
_symmetry.space_group_name_H-M   'P 1'
#
loop_
_entity.id
_entity.type
_entity.pdbx_description
1 polymer ?
#
loop_
_entity_poly.entity_id
_entity_poly.type
_entity_poly.pdbx_seq_one_letter_code
_entity_poly.pdbx_strand_id
1 'polypeptide(L)'
;MKIVKLKLINHRTGICIGLFFENYGSLNGVLRKQAGARWSNSFKCWYVPLSKLYYDKIVAALKDKATLDTSELQQYLTKNKPAIEATPITVPQIKAAQAIIIGTVPAQLPKVRGKIDPVNVPALTMMRQLLILKGYSASTLKTYMNEMGIFLQTLQQHAANDFTPQRIRDYLQYCAEVLKLSENTLHSRINALKFYYEQVLKREKFFWEIPRPQKPFLLPKLLNEEELARLFNALSNKSTRPCYLQPIVLVCV
;
A
#
# COMPACT_ATOMS: atom_id res chain seq x y z
N MET A 1 30.11 25.30 -16.23
CA MET A 1 29.45 24.71 -15.03
C MET A 1 28.30 23.84 -15.51
N LYS A 2 28.06 22.68 -14.89
CA LYS A 2 27.02 21.75 -15.33
C LYS A 2 25.67 22.18 -14.76
N ILE A 3 24.66 22.38 -15.61
CA ILE A 3 23.33 22.85 -15.20
C ILE A 3 22.39 21.65 -15.08
N VAL A 4 21.69 21.54 -13.95
CA VAL A 4 20.63 20.56 -13.74
C VAL A 4 19.30 21.29 -13.66
N LYS A 5 18.38 20.98 -14.57
CA LYS A 5 17.04 21.58 -14.63
C LYS A 5 16.06 20.77 -13.79
N LEU A 6 15.37 21.44 -12.86
CA LEU A 6 14.36 20.84 -11.99
C LEU A 6 12.98 21.10 -12.58
N LYS A 7 12.26 20.05 -12.97
CA LYS A 7 10.90 20.15 -13.53
C LYS A 7 9.93 19.22 -12.80
N LEU A 8 8.70 19.67 -12.60
CA LEU A 8 7.65 18.84 -12.01
C LEU A 8 7.16 17.81 -13.03
N ILE A 9 7.13 16.53 -12.62
CA ILE A 9 6.62 15.43 -13.42
C ILE A 9 5.48 14.72 -12.68
N ASN A 10 4.47 14.29 -13.43
CA ASN A 10 3.38 13.47 -12.90
C ASN A 10 3.74 12.00 -13.08
N HIS A 11 4.05 11.32 -11.97
CA HIS A 11 4.34 9.90 -11.97
C HIS A 11 3.21 9.12 -11.30
N ARG A 12 3.18 7.78 -11.44
CA ARG A 12 2.15 6.91 -10.83
C ARG A 12 2.01 7.12 -9.31
N THR A 13 3.11 7.49 -8.65
CA THR A 13 3.19 7.73 -7.21
C THR A 13 2.70 9.13 -6.78
N GLY A 14 2.53 10.07 -7.72
CA GLY A 14 2.16 11.46 -7.46
C GLY A 14 3.06 12.45 -8.20
N ILE A 15 2.90 13.73 -7.89
CA ILE A 15 3.75 14.80 -8.41
C ILE A 15 5.16 14.60 -7.84
N CYS A 16 6.15 14.53 -8.71
CA CYS A 16 7.55 14.31 -8.39
C CYS A 16 8.42 15.42 -9.00
N ILE A 17 9.60 15.62 -8.43
CA ILE A 17 10.63 16.49 -8.98
C ILE A 17 11.48 15.64 -9.93
N GLY A 18 11.48 15.98 -11.21
CA GLY A 18 12.35 15.43 -12.24
C GLY A 18 13.60 16.27 -12.43
N LEU A 19 14.74 15.61 -12.53
CA LEU A 19 16.08 16.17 -12.73
C LEU A 19 16.51 15.89 -14.16
N PHE A 20 16.60 16.93 -14.97
CA PHE A 20 17.02 16.85 -16.37
C PHE A 20 18.41 17.47 -16.53
N PHE A 21 19.36 16.68 -17.03
CA PHE A 21 20.73 17.11 -17.31
C PHE A 21 21.31 16.26 -18.44
N GLU A 22 22.28 16.80 -19.16
CA GLU A 22 22.99 16.08 -20.22
C GLU A 22 23.81 14.93 -19.65
N ASN A 23 23.94 13.82 -20.38
CA ASN A 23 24.40 12.53 -19.84
C ASN A 23 25.80 12.59 -19.22
N TYR A 24 25.88 12.82 -17.91
CA TYR A 24 27.12 12.81 -17.14
C TYR A 24 27.14 11.61 -16.19
N GLY A 25 27.95 10.59 -16.51
CA GLY A 25 28.06 9.37 -15.70
C GLY A 25 28.39 9.62 -14.22
N SER A 26 29.17 10.67 -13.93
CA SER A 26 29.55 11.09 -12.56
C SER A 26 28.39 11.53 -11.67
N LEU A 27 27.31 12.08 -12.24
CA LEU A 27 26.15 12.56 -11.47
C LEU A 27 25.16 11.44 -11.15
N ASN A 28 25.06 10.43 -12.02
CA ASN A 28 24.13 9.30 -11.85
C ASN A 28 24.39 8.55 -10.52
N GLY A 29 25.66 8.32 -10.18
CA GLY A 29 26.03 7.66 -8.93
C GLY A 29 25.67 8.48 -7.68
N VAL A 30 25.85 9.80 -7.76
CA VAL A 30 25.57 10.74 -6.66
C VAL A 30 24.07 10.84 -6.41
N LEU A 31 23.27 11.00 -7.47
CA LEU A 31 21.82 11.10 -7.36
C LEU A 31 21.19 9.81 -6.83
N ARG A 32 21.72 8.64 -7.21
CA ARG A 32 21.25 7.35 -6.69
C ARG A 32 21.61 7.15 -5.20
N LYS A 33 22.84 7.47 -4.79
CA LYS A 33 23.32 7.21 -3.42
C LYS A 33 22.91 8.29 -2.41
N GLN A 34 23.05 9.57 -2.75
CA GLN A 34 22.84 10.68 -1.81
C GLN A 34 21.41 11.24 -1.85
N ALA A 35 20.85 11.43 -3.06
CA ALA A 35 19.50 11.99 -3.20
C ALA A 35 18.38 10.93 -3.15
N GLY A 36 18.72 9.64 -3.22
CA GLY A 36 17.74 8.54 -3.29
C GLY A 36 16.89 8.58 -4.56
N ALA A 37 17.41 9.19 -5.64
CA ALA A 37 16.68 9.35 -6.88
C ALA A 37 16.52 8.03 -7.64
N ARG A 38 15.39 7.91 -8.33
CA ARG A 38 15.08 6.73 -9.19
C ARG A 38 15.09 7.15 -10.65
N TRP A 39 15.53 6.27 -11.53
CA TRP A 39 15.45 6.51 -12.97
C TRP A 39 14.03 6.28 -13.47
N SER A 40 13.48 7.23 -14.23
CA SER A 40 12.23 7.06 -14.98
C SER A 40 12.55 6.81 -16.44
N ASN A 41 12.12 5.64 -16.94
CA ASN A 41 12.29 5.31 -18.35
C ASN A 41 11.36 6.13 -19.26
N SER A 42 10.17 6.50 -18.76
CA SER A 42 9.18 7.26 -19.53
C SER A 42 9.59 8.71 -19.76
N PHE A 43 10.24 9.33 -18.78
CA PHE A 43 10.69 10.72 -18.86
C PHE A 43 12.20 10.86 -19.12
N LYS A 44 12.91 9.73 -19.25
CA LYS A 44 14.37 9.65 -19.43
C LYS A 44 15.14 10.55 -18.43
N CYS A 45 14.70 10.57 -17.19
CA CYS A 45 15.24 11.45 -16.16
C CYS A 45 15.25 10.80 -14.78
N TRP A 46 16.08 11.34 -13.90
CA TRP A 46 16.06 10.98 -12.49
C TRP A 46 14.92 11.72 -11.80
N TYR A 47 14.18 11.05 -10.91
CA TYR A 47 13.09 11.69 -10.18
C TYR A 47 13.09 11.34 -8.70
N VAL A 48 12.51 12.26 -7.93
CA VAL A 48 12.36 12.16 -6.47
C VAL A 48 10.98 12.67 -6.06
N PRO A 49 10.33 12.12 -5.01
CA PRO A 49 9.05 12.65 -4.54
C PRO A 49 9.10 14.14 -4.19
N LEU A 50 8.02 14.89 -4.48
CA LEU A 50 7.90 16.31 -4.16
C LEU A 50 7.77 16.51 -2.64
N SER A 51 8.90 16.69 -1.96
CA SER A 51 8.97 16.99 -0.53
C SER A 51 10.20 17.85 -0.24
N LYS A 52 10.09 18.73 0.76
CA LYS A 52 11.18 19.59 1.22
C LYS A 52 12.43 18.79 1.59
N LEU A 53 12.25 17.65 2.27
CA LEU A 53 13.34 16.77 2.68
C LEU A 53 14.17 16.28 1.49
N TYR A 54 13.51 15.94 0.38
CA TYR A 54 14.20 15.45 -0.82
C TYR A 54 14.85 16.57 -1.62
N TYR A 55 14.25 17.76 -1.62
CA TYR A 55 14.87 18.95 -2.19
C TYR A 55 16.18 19.30 -1.47
N ASP A 56 16.19 19.29 -0.14
CA ASP A 56 17.40 19.57 0.65
C ASP A 56 18.51 18.54 0.36
N LYS A 57 18.15 17.27 0.16
CA LYS A 57 19.09 16.21 -0.25
C LYS A 57 19.66 16.44 -1.66
N ILE A 58 18.85 16.91 -2.60
CA ILE A 58 19.30 17.24 -3.95
C ILE A 58 20.28 18.41 -3.91
N VAL A 59 19.95 19.48 -3.17
CA VAL A 59 20.82 20.64 -3.00
C VAL A 59 22.14 20.23 -2.35
N ALA A 60 22.09 19.43 -1.28
CA ALA A 60 23.30 18.91 -0.62
C ALA A 60 24.15 18.03 -1.55
N ALA A 61 23.52 17.18 -2.36
CA ALA A 61 24.22 16.28 -3.28
C ALA A 61 24.85 17.00 -4.49
N LEU A 62 24.32 18.16 -4.87
CA LEU A 62 24.75 18.90 -6.06
C LEU A 62 25.58 20.15 -5.76
N LYS A 63 25.68 20.56 -4.49
CA LYS A 63 26.37 21.78 -4.01
C LYS A 63 27.76 22.00 -4.61
N ASP A 64 28.54 20.93 -4.79
CA ASP A 64 29.93 21.01 -5.26
C ASP A 64 30.12 20.52 -6.71
N LYS A 65 29.05 20.06 -7.38
CA LYS A 65 29.13 19.31 -8.66
C LYS A 65 28.31 19.91 -9.79
N ALA A 66 27.25 20.67 -9.50
CA ALA A 66 26.38 21.24 -10.51
C ALA A 66 25.65 22.50 -10.00
N THR A 67 25.35 23.42 -10.92
CA THR A 67 24.49 24.58 -10.68
C THR A 67 23.03 24.18 -10.95
N LEU A 68 22.15 24.41 -9.97
CA LEU A 68 20.72 24.10 -10.07
C LEU A 68 19.96 25.26 -10.70
N ASP A 69 19.17 24.98 -11.73
CA ASP A 69 18.20 25.94 -12.26
C ASP A 69 16.85 25.71 -11.57
N THR A 70 16.50 26.59 -10.62
CA THR A 70 15.28 26.54 -9.81
C THR A 70 14.16 27.44 -10.34
N SER A 71 14.33 28.05 -11.51
CA SER A 71 13.44 29.09 -12.05
C SER A 71 12.00 28.60 -12.22
N GLU A 72 11.79 27.36 -12.69
CA GLU A 72 10.45 26.77 -12.84
C GLU A 72 9.79 26.46 -11.48
N LEU A 73 10.57 26.06 -10.47
CA LEU A 73 10.06 25.72 -9.15
C LEU A 73 9.61 26.98 -8.39
N GLN A 74 10.38 28.06 -8.48
CA GLN A 74 10.01 29.35 -7.89
C GLN A 74 8.79 29.97 -8.57
N GLN A 75 8.67 29.87 -9.89
CA GLN A 75 7.46 30.30 -10.61
C GLN A 75 6.21 29.55 -10.15
N TYR A 76 6.33 28.25 -9.87
CA TYR A 76 5.22 27.44 -9.35
C TYR A 76 4.81 27.84 -7.92
N LEU A 77 5.78 28.13 -7.04
CA LEU A 77 5.53 28.59 -5.67
C LEU A 77 4.86 29.97 -5.65
N THR A 78 5.32 30.91 -6.47
CA THR A 78 4.75 32.26 -6.54
C THR A 78 3.33 32.24 -7.10
N LYS A 79 3.02 31.35 -8.05
CA LYS A 79 1.69 31.22 -8.65
C LYS A 79 0.65 30.55 -7.73
N ASN A 80 1.08 29.74 -6.75
CA ASN A 80 0.20 28.98 -5.85
C ASN A 80 0.30 29.35 -4.36
N LYS A 81 1.05 30.42 -4.02
CA LYS A 81 1.24 30.90 -2.65
C LYS A 81 -0.06 31.05 -1.82
N PRO A 82 -1.18 31.59 -2.35
CA PRO A 82 -2.40 31.75 -1.56
C PRO A 82 -3.15 30.44 -1.26
N ALA A 83 -2.84 29.32 -1.93
CA ALA A 83 -3.49 28.02 -1.70
C ALA A 83 -2.73 27.14 -0.68
N ILE A 84 -1.44 27.44 -0.42
CA ILE A 84 -0.56 26.62 0.42
C ILE A 84 -0.70 27.00 1.90
N GLU A 85 -0.99 28.28 2.21
CA GLU A 85 -1.12 28.78 3.58
C GLU A 85 -2.52 28.51 4.19
N ALA A 86 -3.55 28.25 3.38
CA ALA A 86 -4.93 28.07 3.83
C ALA A 86 -5.35 26.61 4.11
N THR A 87 -4.44 25.64 4.05
CA THR A 87 -4.79 24.23 4.30
C THR A 87 -4.11 23.71 5.58
N PRO A 88 -4.87 23.34 6.63
CA PRO A 88 -4.31 22.67 7.79
C PRO A 88 -3.69 21.34 7.36
N ILE A 89 -2.48 21.10 7.86
CA ILE A 89 -1.65 19.93 7.59
C ILE A 89 -2.44 18.66 7.93
N THR A 90 -3.03 18.05 6.91
CA THR A 90 -3.56 16.69 7.01
C THR A 90 -2.51 15.77 6.40
N VAL A 91 -1.96 14.90 7.24
CA VAL A 91 -1.00 13.85 6.84
C VAL A 91 -1.51 13.15 5.57
N PRO A 92 -0.70 13.02 4.49
CA PRO A 92 -1.15 12.42 3.25
C PRO A 92 -1.63 10.98 3.51
N GLN A 93 -2.89 10.72 3.16
CA GLN A 93 -3.42 9.36 3.17
C GLN A 93 -2.61 8.48 2.22
N ILE A 94 -2.11 7.38 2.77
CA ILE A 94 -1.35 6.35 2.05
C ILE A 94 -2.22 5.85 0.90
N LYS A 95 -1.74 6.05 -0.34
CA LYS A 95 -2.30 5.46 -1.55
C LYS A 95 -2.25 3.93 -1.44
N ALA A 96 -3.38 3.29 -1.65
CA ALA A 96 -3.49 1.86 -1.81
C ALA A 96 -2.65 1.38 -3.01
N ALA A 97 -1.69 0.48 -2.77
CA ALA A 97 -1.30 -0.59 -3.68
C ALA A 97 -0.20 -1.47 -3.04
N GLN A 98 -0.61 -2.58 -2.43
CA GLN A 98 0.02 -3.88 -2.68
C GLN A 98 -1.10 -4.92 -2.73
N ALA A 99 -1.67 -5.12 -3.92
CA ALA A 99 -2.30 -6.38 -4.24
C ALA A 99 -1.18 -7.40 -4.42
N ILE A 100 -0.74 -8.03 -3.33
CA ILE A 100 -0.09 -9.33 -3.45
C ILE A 100 -1.23 -10.28 -3.83
N ILE A 101 -1.22 -10.71 -5.09
CA ILE A 101 -2.01 -11.86 -5.53
C ILE A 101 -1.43 -13.07 -4.78
N ILE A 102 -1.94 -13.34 -3.58
CA ILE A 102 -1.81 -14.66 -2.98
C ILE A 102 -2.88 -15.49 -3.67
N GLY A 103 -2.40 -16.40 -4.52
CA GLY A 103 -3.21 -17.36 -5.25
C GLY A 103 -4.24 -18.04 -4.37
N THR A 104 -5.36 -18.38 -5.00
CA THR A 104 -6.31 -19.41 -4.58
C THR A 104 -6.52 -19.52 -3.07
N VAL A 105 -7.63 -18.95 -2.61
CA VAL A 105 -8.22 -19.31 -1.32
C VAL A 105 -8.97 -20.63 -1.50
N PRO A 106 -8.46 -21.76 -0.97
CA PRO A 106 -9.35 -22.78 -0.46
C PRO A 106 -9.06 -22.94 1.03
N ALA A 107 -9.87 -22.28 1.84
CA ALA A 107 -10.20 -22.73 3.18
C ALA A 107 -11.51 -22.04 3.54
N GLN A 108 -12.59 -22.79 3.48
CA GLN A 108 -13.92 -22.30 3.82
C GLN A 108 -13.89 -21.72 5.23
N LEU A 109 -14.19 -20.42 5.34
CA LEU A 109 -14.56 -19.78 6.59
C LEU A 109 -15.77 -20.54 7.17
N PRO A 110 -15.87 -20.75 8.49
CA PRO A 110 -17.12 -21.17 9.08
C PRO A 110 -18.17 -20.12 8.71
N LYS A 111 -19.13 -20.50 7.87
CA LYS A 111 -20.29 -19.67 7.54
C LYS A 111 -21.15 -19.56 8.80
N VAL A 112 -20.82 -18.63 9.69
CA VAL A 112 -21.72 -18.30 10.80
C VAL A 112 -22.86 -17.48 10.21
N ARG A 113 -23.93 -18.20 9.86
CA ARG A 113 -25.23 -17.65 9.43
C ARG A 113 -26.05 -17.27 10.67
N GLY A 114 -25.45 -16.57 11.63
CA GLY A 114 -26.16 -16.08 12.81
C GLY A 114 -26.98 -14.84 12.47
N LYS A 115 -28.19 -14.71 13.02
CA LYS A 115 -28.91 -13.43 12.99
C LYS A 115 -28.13 -12.42 13.84
N ILE A 116 -27.88 -11.24 13.30
CA ILE A 116 -27.30 -10.12 14.05
C ILE A 116 -28.42 -9.47 14.85
N ASP A 117 -28.16 -9.17 16.12
CA ASP A 117 -29.11 -8.50 16.99
C ASP A 117 -29.43 -7.08 16.47
N PRO A 118 -30.69 -6.61 16.53
CA PRO A 118 -31.09 -5.27 16.10
C PRO A 118 -30.22 -4.15 16.67
N VAL A 119 -29.72 -4.29 17.90
CA VAL A 119 -28.86 -3.29 18.57
C VAL A 119 -27.57 -3.02 17.79
N ASN A 120 -27.04 -4.05 17.12
CA ASN A 120 -25.74 -4.02 16.45
C ASN A 120 -25.83 -3.76 14.93
N VAL A 121 -27.04 -3.73 14.36
CA VAL A 121 -27.24 -3.42 12.93
C VAL A 121 -26.71 -2.03 12.53
N PRO A 122 -26.91 -0.95 13.32
CA PRO A 122 -26.39 0.37 12.99
C PRO A 122 -24.86 0.39 12.85
N ALA A 123 -24.14 -0.40 13.66
CA ALA A 123 -22.68 -0.48 13.63
C ALA A 123 -22.14 -0.93 12.26
N LEU A 124 -22.76 -1.95 11.65
CA LEU A 124 -22.38 -2.42 10.31
C LEU A 124 -22.68 -1.40 9.23
N THR A 125 -23.83 -0.72 9.33
CA THR A 125 -24.23 0.31 8.37
C THR A 125 -23.25 1.47 8.37
N MET A 126 -22.88 1.96 9.56
CA MET A 126 -21.88 3.03 9.73
C MET A 126 -20.51 2.61 9.19
N MET A 127 -20.07 1.39 9.50
CA MET A 127 -18.80 0.85 9.00
C MET A 127 -18.79 0.77 7.46
N ARG A 128 -19.88 0.26 6.86
CA ARG A 128 -20.03 0.16 5.41
C ARG A 128 -19.96 1.52 4.73
N GLN A 129 -20.71 2.49 5.25
CA GLN A 129 -20.72 3.86 4.72
C GLN A 129 -19.32 4.46 4.76
N LEU A 130 -18.61 4.32 5.88
CA LEU A 130 -17.26 4.88 6.00
C LEU A 130 -16.24 4.18 5.09
N LEU A 131 -16.34 2.86 4.91
CA LEU A 131 -15.50 2.12 3.96
C LEU A 131 -15.70 2.62 2.52
N ILE A 132 -16.94 2.91 2.12
CA ILE A 132 -17.27 3.46 0.81
C ILE A 132 -16.72 4.87 0.66
N LEU A 133 -16.95 5.75 1.66
CA LEU A 133 -16.47 7.13 1.65
C LEU A 133 -14.94 7.22 1.57
N LYS A 134 -14.23 6.25 2.16
CA LYS A 134 -12.77 6.16 2.08
C LYS A 134 -12.25 5.48 0.80
N GLY A 135 -13.13 5.03 -0.10
CA GLY A 135 -12.74 4.46 -1.39
C GLY A 135 -12.07 3.08 -1.28
N TYR A 136 -12.42 2.27 -0.28
CA TYR A 136 -11.91 0.90 -0.19
C TYR A 136 -12.44 0.02 -1.34
N SER A 137 -11.64 -0.97 -1.75
CA SER A 137 -12.05 -1.92 -2.79
C SER A 137 -13.26 -2.75 -2.36
N ALA A 138 -14.06 -3.21 -3.32
CA ALA A 138 -15.20 -4.10 -3.06
C ALA A 138 -14.79 -5.38 -2.33
N SER A 139 -13.59 -5.91 -2.60
CA SER A 139 -13.03 -7.06 -1.89
C SER A 139 -12.79 -6.74 -0.42
N THR A 140 -12.15 -5.61 -0.10
CA THR A 140 -11.88 -5.20 1.28
C THR A 140 -13.17 -4.92 2.03
N LEU A 141 -14.13 -4.26 1.38
CA LEU A 141 -15.46 -4.01 1.94
C LEU A 141 -16.13 -5.33 2.34
N LYS A 142 -16.14 -6.32 1.43
CA LYS A 142 -16.74 -7.64 1.71
C LYS A 142 -16.05 -8.33 2.88
N THR A 143 -14.72 -8.35 2.90
CA THR A 143 -13.95 -8.97 3.99
C THR A 143 -14.24 -8.30 5.32
N TYR A 144 -14.15 -6.96 5.40
CA TYR A 144 -14.31 -6.23 6.65
C TYR A 144 -15.73 -6.35 7.19
N MET A 145 -16.74 -6.28 6.31
CA MET A 145 -18.14 -6.47 6.69
C MET A 145 -18.40 -7.90 7.21
N ASN A 146 -17.78 -8.90 6.59
CA ASN A 146 -17.91 -10.29 7.03
C ASN A 146 -17.26 -10.52 8.41
N GLU A 147 -16.02 -10.07 8.59
CA GLU A 147 -15.32 -10.22 9.88
C GLU A 147 -16.04 -9.47 11.00
N MET A 148 -16.52 -8.25 10.73
CA MET A 148 -17.31 -7.47 11.69
C MET A 148 -18.64 -8.17 11.99
N GLY A 149 -19.32 -8.72 10.98
CA GLY A 149 -20.56 -9.47 11.16
C GLY A 149 -20.40 -10.68 12.09
N ILE A 150 -19.33 -11.45 11.93
CA ILE A 150 -19.05 -12.60 12.81
C ILE A 150 -18.76 -12.13 14.24
N PHE A 151 -18.03 -11.02 14.41
CA PHE A 151 -17.82 -10.42 15.73
C PHE A 151 -19.16 -10.04 16.39
N LEU A 152 -20.02 -9.31 15.69
CA LEU A 152 -21.31 -8.86 16.22
C LEU A 152 -22.26 -10.02 16.56
N GLN A 153 -22.25 -11.10 15.77
CA GLN A 153 -23.00 -12.30 16.11
C GLN A 153 -22.51 -12.94 17.41
N THR A 154 -21.21 -12.82 17.72
CA THR A 154 -20.64 -13.32 18.98
C THR A 154 -21.06 -12.45 20.16
N LEU A 155 -21.31 -11.15 19.95
CA LEU A 155 -21.70 -10.21 21.00
C LEU A 155 -23.17 -10.36 21.44
N GLN A 156 -24.02 -10.93 20.59
CA GLN A 156 -25.46 -11.06 20.82
C GLN A 156 -26.09 -9.68 21.16
N GLN A 157 -26.64 -9.53 22.37
CA GLN A 157 -27.33 -8.31 22.84
C GLN A 157 -26.40 -7.20 23.31
N HIS A 158 -25.10 -7.47 23.45
CA HIS A 158 -24.15 -6.44 23.87
C HIS A 158 -23.83 -5.49 22.72
N ALA A 159 -23.97 -4.18 22.96
CA ALA A 159 -23.62 -3.15 22.00
C ALA A 159 -22.12 -3.16 21.70
N ALA A 160 -21.75 -3.22 20.42
CA ALA A 160 -20.35 -3.21 19.99
C ALA A 160 -19.59 -1.95 20.44
N ASN A 161 -20.32 -0.84 20.64
CA ASN A 161 -19.78 0.41 21.13
C ASN A 161 -19.20 0.23 22.55
N ASP A 162 -19.84 -0.50 23.45
CA ASP A 162 -19.47 -0.46 24.88
C ASP A 162 -18.28 -1.36 25.24
N PHE A 163 -17.63 -1.95 24.25
CA PHE A 163 -16.50 -2.85 24.47
C PHE A 163 -15.24 -2.12 24.91
N THR A 164 -14.69 -2.56 26.04
CA THR A 164 -13.38 -2.15 26.54
C THR A 164 -12.26 -2.80 25.73
N PRO A 165 -11.07 -2.19 25.66
CA PRO A 165 -9.89 -2.79 25.02
C PRO A 165 -9.57 -4.20 25.52
N GLN A 166 -9.78 -4.45 26.82
CA GLN A 166 -9.53 -5.76 27.41
C GLN A 166 -10.45 -6.83 26.86
N ARG A 167 -11.77 -6.56 26.79
CA ARG A 167 -12.71 -7.53 26.19
C ARG A 167 -12.41 -7.82 24.72
N ILE A 168 -11.87 -6.85 23.99
CA ILE A 168 -11.44 -7.05 22.60
C ILE A 168 -10.22 -7.99 22.56
N ARG A 169 -9.28 -7.89 23.50
CA ARG A 169 -8.15 -8.82 23.61
C ARG A 169 -8.62 -10.23 23.95
N ASP A 170 -9.49 -10.36 24.95
CA ASP A 170 -10.03 -11.65 25.37
C ASP A 170 -10.77 -12.33 24.20
N TYR A 171 -11.51 -11.55 23.40
CA TYR A 171 -12.15 -12.03 22.17
C TYR A 171 -11.14 -12.52 21.13
N LEU A 172 -10.07 -11.76 20.88
CA LEU A 172 -9.03 -12.15 19.92
C LEU A 172 -8.26 -13.40 20.39
N GLN A 173 -8.04 -13.55 21.70
CA GLN A 173 -7.47 -14.74 22.29
C GLN A 173 -8.39 -15.95 22.08
N TYR A 174 -9.70 -15.79 22.35
CA TYR A 174 -10.70 -16.82 22.05
C TYR A 174 -10.68 -17.24 20.57
N CYS A 175 -10.55 -16.28 19.65
CA CYS A 175 -10.42 -16.57 18.22
C CYS A 175 -9.15 -17.38 17.86
N ALA A 176 -8.06 -17.18 18.59
CA ALA A 176 -6.81 -17.88 18.35
C ALA A 176 -6.78 -19.28 18.99
N GLU A 177 -7.16 -19.39 20.26
CA GLU A 177 -7.02 -20.63 21.04
C GLU A 177 -8.18 -21.59 20.83
N VAL A 178 -9.42 -21.09 20.88
CA VAL A 178 -10.63 -21.92 20.83
C VAL A 178 -11.07 -22.15 19.39
N LEU A 179 -11.21 -21.06 18.61
CA LEU A 179 -11.63 -21.17 17.21
C LEU A 179 -10.50 -21.58 16.25
N LYS A 180 -9.25 -21.56 16.71
CA LYS A 180 -8.05 -21.92 15.92
C LYS A 180 -8.05 -21.32 14.52
N LEU A 181 -8.39 -20.03 14.43
CA LEU A 181 -8.42 -19.33 13.14
C LEU A 181 -7.04 -19.29 12.51
N SER A 182 -6.99 -19.40 11.17
CA SER A 182 -5.75 -19.17 10.44
C SER A 182 -5.23 -17.77 10.71
N GLU A 183 -3.91 -17.60 10.73
CA GLU A 183 -3.27 -16.31 11.00
C GLU A 183 -3.75 -15.21 10.04
N ASN A 184 -4.01 -15.54 8.77
CA ASN A 184 -4.55 -14.62 7.78
C ASN A 184 -5.97 -14.15 8.12
N THR A 185 -6.82 -15.06 8.61
CA THR A 185 -8.17 -14.74 9.07
C THR A 185 -8.12 -13.87 10.32
N LEU A 186 -7.29 -14.25 11.29
CA LEU A 186 -7.11 -13.49 12.53
C LEU A 186 -6.58 -12.08 12.23
N HIS A 187 -5.63 -11.95 11.31
CA HIS A 187 -5.13 -10.66 10.84
C HIS A 187 -6.22 -9.79 10.19
N SER A 188 -7.07 -10.39 9.36
CA SER A 188 -8.20 -9.70 8.72
C SER A 188 -9.23 -9.25 9.76
N ARG A 189 -9.54 -10.09 10.75
CA ARG A 189 -10.41 -9.78 11.89
C ARG A 189 -9.89 -8.60 12.69
N ILE A 190 -8.61 -8.63 13.09
CA ILE A 190 -7.96 -7.54 13.83
C ILE A 190 -8.04 -6.22 13.05
N ASN A 191 -7.78 -6.25 11.75
CA ASN A 191 -7.85 -5.04 10.92
C ASN A 191 -9.27 -4.49 10.78
N ALA A 192 -10.28 -5.36 10.66
CA ALA A 192 -11.68 -4.96 10.62
C ALA A 192 -12.12 -4.30 11.94
N LEU A 193 -11.79 -4.91 13.08
CA LEU A 193 -12.08 -4.35 14.41
C LEU A 193 -11.35 -3.04 14.64
N LYS A 194 -10.06 -2.97 14.28
CA LYS A 194 -9.27 -1.74 14.34
C LYS A 194 -9.93 -0.61 13.55
N PHE A 195 -10.38 -0.90 12.33
CA PHE A 195 -11.06 0.10 11.50
C PHE A 195 -12.33 0.60 12.16
N TYR A 196 -13.15 -0.29 12.72
CA TYR A 196 -14.39 0.10 13.39
C TYR A 196 -14.12 1.00 14.60
N TYR A 197 -13.30 0.57 15.56
CA TYR A 197 -13.08 1.33 16.79
C TYR A 197 -12.29 2.63 16.57
N GLU A 198 -11.26 2.63 15.71
CA GLU A 198 -10.44 3.83 15.48
C GLU A 198 -11.05 4.80 14.47
N GLN A 199 -11.69 4.30 13.40
CA GLN A 199 -12.12 5.15 12.29
C GLN A 199 -13.61 5.46 12.34
N VAL A 200 -14.46 4.49 12.71
CA VAL A 200 -15.92 4.71 12.81
C VAL A 200 -16.25 5.39 14.14
N LEU A 201 -15.79 4.82 15.26
CA LEU A 201 -16.05 5.38 16.60
C LEU A 201 -15.06 6.46 17.03
N LYS A 202 -13.99 6.68 16.27
CA LYS A 202 -12.95 7.71 16.55
C LYS A 202 -12.32 7.60 17.95
N ARG A 203 -12.16 6.38 18.47
CA ARG A 203 -11.46 6.16 19.73
C ARG A 203 -9.96 6.34 19.58
N GLU A 204 -9.30 6.65 20.69
CA GLU A 204 -7.85 6.69 20.76
C GLU A 204 -7.23 5.32 20.44
N LYS A 205 -6.01 5.33 19.89
CA LYS A 205 -5.36 4.14 19.30
C LYS A 205 -4.86 3.17 20.38
N PHE A 206 -5.75 2.39 20.99
CA PHE A 206 -5.38 1.36 21.98
C PHE A 206 -4.90 0.02 21.36
N PHE A 207 -5.05 -0.17 20.04
CA PHE A 207 -4.69 -1.43 19.36
C PHE A 207 -3.18 -1.70 19.24
N TRP A 208 -2.31 -0.75 19.61
CA TRP A 208 -0.85 -0.95 19.57
C TRP A 208 -0.33 -1.94 20.61
N GLU A 209 -1.11 -2.18 21.67
CA GLU A 209 -0.76 -3.12 22.75
C GLU A 209 -1.06 -4.59 22.40
N ILE A 210 -1.74 -4.88 21.28
CA ILE A 210 -2.11 -6.26 20.94
C ILE A 210 -1.00 -6.90 20.10
N PRO A 211 -0.32 -7.97 20.59
CA PRO A 211 0.70 -8.65 19.82
C PRO A 211 0.06 -9.27 18.56
N ARG A 212 0.60 -8.92 17.38
CA ARG A 212 0.09 -9.47 16.12
C ARG A 212 0.73 -10.82 15.81
N PRO A 213 -0.04 -11.78 15.27
CA PRO A 213 0.53 -12.99 14.67
C PRO A 213 1.57 -12.61 13.62
N GLN A 214 2.76 -13.17 13.73
CA GLN A 214 3.81 -12.99 12.73
C GLN A 214 3.40 -13.73 11.47
N LYS A 215 3.51 -13.09 10.30
CA LYS A 215 3.34 -13.82 9.05
C LYS A 215 4.52 -14.78 8.91
N PRO A 216 4.31 -16.08 8.68
CA PRO A 216 5.41 -16.98 8.38
C PRO A 216 6.12 -16.44 7.14
N PHE A 217 7.44 -16.45 7.20
CA PHE A 217 8.26 -16.09 6.05
C PHE A 217 8.09 -17.18 4.98
N LEU A 218 7.13 -16.98 4.08
CA LEU A 218 6.92 -17.87 2.95
C LEU A 218 7.97 -17.54 1.90
N LEU A 219 8.81 -18.52 1.57
CA LEU A 219 9.69 -18.41 0.41
C LEU A 219 8.81 -18.16 -0.83
N PRO A 220 9.21 -17.23 -1.72
CA PRO A 220 8.52 -17.06 -2.99
C PRO A 220 8.42 -18.41 -3.68
N LYS A 221 7.20 -18.79 -4.10
CA LYS A 221 7.00 -20.01 -4.87
C LYS A 221 7.74 -19.85 -6.20
N LEU A 222 8.85 -20.55 -6.34
CA LEU A 222 9.54 -20.69 -7.63
C LEU A 222 8.68 -21.60 -8.50
N LEU A 223 8.44 -21.17 -9.74
CA LEU A 223 7.77 -22.01 -10.72
C LEU A 223 8.72 -23.13 -11.12
N ASN A 224 8.24 -24.37 -11.14
CA ASN A 224 9.01 -25.47 -11.70
C ASN A 224 9.01 -25.41 -13.24
N GLU A 225 9.85 -26.22 -13.89
CA GLU A 225 10.00 -26.22 -15.35
C GLU A 225 8.67 -26.53 -16.07
N GLU A 226 7.86 -27.43 -15.52
CA GLU A 226 6.55 -27.80 -16.07
C GLU A 226 5.52 -26.66 -15.95
N GLU A 227 5.52 -25.90 -14.85
CA GLU A 227 4.68 -24.71 -14.65
C GLU A 227 5.08 -23.59 -15.59
N LEU A 228 6.39 -23.41 -15.83
CA LEU A 228 6.90 -22.49 -16.83
C LEU A 228 6.47 -22.91 -18.24
N ALA A 229 6.61 -24.18 -18.59
CA ALA A 229 6.15 -24.71 -19.89
C ALA A 229 4.65 -24.50 -20.08
N ARG A 230 3.83 -24.78 -19.05
CA ARG A 230 2.38 -24.51 -19.07
C ARG A 230 2.07 -23.02 -19.23
N LEU A 231 2.79 -22.15 -18.52
CA LEU A 231 2.64 -20.70 -18.63
C LEU A 231 2.92 -20.21 -20.05
N PHE A 232 4.01 -20.66 -20.67
CA PHE A 232 4.37 -20.29 -22.04
C PHE A 232 3.40 -20.86 -23.08
N ASN A 233 2.91 -22.08 -22.89
CA ASN A 233 1.94 -22.72 -23.80
C ASN A 233 0.54 -22.10 -23.70
N ALA A 234 0.16 -21.57 -22.54
CA ALA A 234 -1.12 -20.88 -22.34
C ALA A 234 -1.18 -19.49 -23.00
N LEU A 235 -0.03 -18.90 -23.38
CA LEU A 235 0.03 -17.65 -24.12
C LEU A 235 -0.31 -17.88 -25.60
N SER A 236 -1.60 -17.79 -25.91
CA SER A 236 -2.16 -18.00 -27.26
C SER A 236 -1.89 -16.86 -28.24
N ASN A 237 -1.60 -15.65 -27.74
CA ASN A 237 -1.29 -14.49 -28.58
C ASN A 237 0.22 -14.37 -28.82
N LYS A 238 0.64 -14.50 -30.08
CA LYS A 238 2.03 -14.35 -30.53
C LYS A 238 2.66 -12.99 -30.15
N SER A 239 1.85 -11.94 -29.97
CA SER A 239 2.30 -10.60 -29.58
C SER A 239 2.62 -10.44 -28.09
N THR A 240 2.12 -11.32 -27.23
CA THR A 240 2.36 -11.28 -25.77
C THR A 240 3.49 -12.23 -25.35
N ARG A 241 4.09 -12.99 -26.28
CA ARG A 241 5.30 -13.76 -26.01
C ARG A 241 6.46 -12.78 -25.86
N PRO A 242 7.15 -12.74 -24.71
CA PRO A 242 8.33 -11.89 -24.57
C PRO A 242 9.37 -12.33 -25.60
N CYS A 243 9.78 -11.40 -26.46
CA CYS A 243 10.72 -11.62 -27.57
C CYS A 243 12.15 -12.04 -27.14
N TYR A 244 12.40 -12.32 -25.86
CA TYR A 244 13.73 -12.55 -25.30
C TYR A 244 14.11 -14.02 -25.11
N LEU A 245 13.32 -14.95 -25.62
CA LEU A 245 13.67 -16.37 -25.66
C LEU A 245 13.52 -16.87 -27.10
N GLN A 246 14.41 -16.39 -27.98
CA GLN A 246 14.83 -17.26 -29.08
C GLN A 246 15.55 -18.47 -28.45
N PRO A 247 15.42 -19.67 -29.04
CA PRO A 247 16.03 -20.86 -28.49
C PRO A 247 17.54 -20.64 -28.41
N ILE A 248 18.06 -20.56 -27.19
CA ILE A 248 19.46 -20.86 -26.93
C ILE A 248 19.59 -22.31 -27.35
N VAL A 249 20.04 -22.51 -28.58
CA VAL A 249 20.50 -23.80 -29.07
C VAL A 249 21.61 -24.19 -28.11
N LEU A 250 21.29 -25.13 -27.22
CA LEU A 250 22.24 -25.86 -26.42
C LEU A 250 23.10 -26.65 -27.40
N VAL A 251 24.13 -26.01 -27.96
CA VAL A 251 25.19 -26.70 -28.68
C VAL A 251 26.05 -27.34 -27.59
N CYS A 252 25.76 -28.61 -27.29
CA CYS A 252 26.74 -29.48 -26.63
C CYS A 252 27.97 -29.59 -27.54
N VAL A 253 29.09 -29.01 -27.10
CA VAL A 253 30.44 -29.51 -27.37
C VAL A 253 31.07 -29.80 -26.02
#